data_AF-A0A847D7B0-F1
#
_entry.id   AF-A0A847D7B0-F1
#
_cell.length_a   1.000
_cell.length_b   1.000
_cell.length_c   1.000
_cell.angle_alpha   90.00
_cell.angle_beta   90.00
_cell.angle_gamma   90.00
#
_symmetry.space_group_name_H-M   'P 1'
#
loop_
_entity.id
_entity.type
_entity.pdbx_description
1 polymer ?
#
loop_
_entity_poly.entity_id
_entity_poly.type
_entity_poly.pdbx_seq_one_letter_code
_entity_poly.pdbx_strand_id
1 'polypeptide(L)'
;MKKFSAEFKLKVVKEYLEGSLSYMRLAKKYDSLSDESIKNWVKYYQKLGVEGLKVKPQSSAYSVQFKMDVLHFMKQSGSSSLDTAIAFGITSPALIWRWNKTFQEKGIEGLKPKQKPKRCTCMSKKNTNKQIDQSAPSTEELKREIELLRLENAYLKKLQAFQENPKVFLEKHKQR
;
A
#
# COMPACT_ATOMS: atom_id res chain seq x y z
N MET A 1 10.04 -14.87 9.98
CA MET A 1 8.91 -15.77 10.30
C MET A 1 9.18 -17.12 9.65
N LYS A 2 9.07 -18.22 10.41
CA LYS A 2 9.10 -19.57 9.84
C LYS A 2 7.95 -19.71 8.85
N LYS A 3 8.22 -20.25 7.66
CA LYS A 3 7.19 -20.48 6.65
C LYS A 3 6.49 -21.79 7.00
N PHE A 4 5.25 -21.70 7.45
CA PHE A 4 4.40 -22.88 7.66
C PHE A 4 3.70 -23.24 6.35
N SER A 5 3.70 -24.53 6.01
CA SER A 5 2.94 -25.03 4.87
C SER A 5 1.44 -24.81 5.08
N ALA A 6 0.68 -24.69 3.98
CA ALA A 6 -0.77 -24.53 4.06
C ALA A 6 -1.45 -25.71 4.76
N GLU A 7 -0.94 -26.93 4.52
CA GLU A 7 -1.41 -28.17 5.15
C GLU A 7 -1.25 -28.14 6.67
N PHE A 8 -0.09 -27.70 7.15
CA PHE A 8 0.15 -27.59 8.59
C PHE A 8 -0.80 -26.57 9.23
N LYS A 9 -0.97 -25.40 8.61
CA LYS A 9 -1.93 -24.39 9.11
C LYS A 9 -3.35 -24.95 9.16
N LEU A 10 -3.75 -25.69 8.13
CA LEU A 10 -5.07 -26.30 8.05
C LEU A 10 -5.28 -27.34 9.15
N LYS A 11 -4.27 -28.17 9.45
CA LYS A 11 -4.31 -29.12 10.57
C LYS A 11 -4.55 -28.40 11.90
N VAL A 12 -3.78 -27.35 12.18
CA VAL A 12 -3.92 -26.56 13.42
C VAL A 12 -5.29 -25.89 13.52
N VAL A 13 -5.80 -25.34 12.42
CA VAL A 13 -7.13 -24.70 12.38
C VAL A 13 -8.25 -25.71 12.61
N LYS A 14 -8.18 -26.90 11.98
CA LYS A 14 -9.17 -27.97 12.20
C LYS A 14 -9.18 -28.42 13.66
N GLU A 15 -8.02 -28.67 14.24
CA GLU A 15 -7.89 -29.08 15.64
C GLU A 15 -8.47 -28.05 16.62
N TYR A 16 -8.35 -26.76 16.29
CA TYR A 16 -9.02 -25.68 17.02
C TYR A 16 -10.55 -25.73 16.86
N LEU A 17 -11.05 -25.91 15.63
CA LEU A 17 -12.48 -25.94 15.33
C LEU A 17 -13.19 -27.17 15.92
N GLU A 18 -12.47 -28.28 16.08
CA GLU A 18 -12.93 -29.50 16.74
C GLU A 18 -13.05 -29.33 18.28
N GLY A 19 -12.69 -28.15 18.82
CA GLY A 19 -12.91 -27.78 20.22
C GLY A 19 -11.91 -28.36 21.22
N SER A 20 -10.85 -29.01 20.73
CA SER A 20 -9.92 -29.77 21.58
C SER A 20 -9.03 -28.89 22.48
N LEU A 21 -8.61 -27.72 22.01
CA LEU A 21 -7.57 -26.91 22.67
C LEU A 21 -7.77 -25.41 22.42
N SER A 22 -7.49 -24.59 23.44
CA SER A 22 -7.42 -23.13 23.28
C SER A 22 -6.18 -22.72 22.48
N TYR A 23 -6.17 -21.50 21.93
CA TYR A 23 -5.04 -21.00 21.13
C TYR A 23 -3.70 -21.10 21.87
N MET A 24 -3.66 -20.74 23.16
CA MET A 24 -2.47 -20.87 23.99
C MET A 24 -2.00 -22.32 24.13
N ARG A 25 -2.93 -23.28 24.27
CA ARG A 25 -2.57 -24.71 24.37
C ARG A 25 -2.08 -25.27 23.04
N LEU A 26 -2.68 -24.86 21.93
CA LEU A 26 -2.18 -25.20 20.59
C LEU A 26 -0.79 -24.60 20.34
N ALA A 27 -0.56 -23.35 20.75
CA ALA A 27 0.74 -22.70 20.65
C ALA A 27 1.83 -23.49 21.40
N LYS A 28 1.53 -23.95 22.62
CA LYS A 28 2.42 -24.83 23.40
C LYS A 28 2.61 -26.20 22.75
N LYS A 29 1.54 -26.84 22.28
CA LYS A 29 1.60 -28.17 21.65
C LYS A 29 2.54 -28.21 20.44
N TYR A 30 2.58 -27.11 19.69
CA TYR A 30 3.39 -27.02 18.48
C TYR A 30 4.73 -26.27 18.69
N ASP A 31 5.05 -25.84 19.92
CA ASP A 31 6.27 -25.15 20.45
C ASP A 31 6.85 -23.98 19.62
N SER A 32 6.26 -23.67 18.48
CA SER A 32 6.80 -22.80 17.43
C SER A 32 5.78 -21.79 16.91
N LEU A 33 4.59 -21.77 17.51
CA LEU A 33 3.47 -20.93 17.11
C LEU A 33 3.20 -19.88 18.18
N SER A 34 2.95 -18.65 17.74
CA SER A 34 2.33 -17.66 18.61
C SER A 34 0.81 -17.82 18.56
N ASP A 35 0.15 -17.57 19.69
CA ASP A 35 -1.31 -17.52 19.80
C ASP A 35 -1.92 -16.64 18.69
N GLU A 36 -1.36 -15.45 18.50
CA GLU A 36 -1.79 -14.50 17.47
C GLU A 36 -1.70 -15.07 16.04
N SER A 37 -0.71 -15.93 15.75
CA SER A 37 -0.61 -16.57 14.43
C SER A 37 -1.75 -17.55 14.20
N ILE A 38 -2.10 -18.33 15.22
CA ILE A 38 -3.19 -19.31 15.16
C ILE A 38 -4.52 -18.58 15.02
N LYS A 39 -4.74 -17.55 15.84
CA LYS A 39 -5.94 -16.70 15.78
C LYS A 39 -6.13 -16.09 14.39
N ASN A 40 -5.06 -15.59 13.78
CA ASN A 40 -5.10 -15.06 12.42
C ASN A 40 -5.48 -16.16 11.41
N TRP A 41 -4.85 -17.35 11.47
CA TRP A 41 -5.19 -18.44 10.56
C TRP A 41 -6.66 -18.87 10.65
N VAL A 42 -7.20 -18.96 11.86
CA VAL A 42 -8.61 -19.29 12.06
C VAL A 42 -9.51 -18.23 11.42
N LYS A 43 -9.22 -16.94 11.60
CA LYS A 43 -10.00 -15.87 10.96
C LYS A 43 -9.90 -15.89 9.44
N TYR A 44 -8.71 -16.10 8.88
CA TYR A 44 -8.52 -16.26 7.43
C TYR A 44 -9.32 -17.44 6.91
N TYR A 45 -9.31 -18.57 7.62
CA TYR A 45 -10.07 -19.75 7.26
C TYR A 45 -11.59 -19.52 7.33
N GLN A 46 -12.09 -18.84 8.36
CA GLN A 46 -13.51 -18.52 8.48
C GLN A 46 -14.04 -17.61 7.36
N LYS A 47 -13.20 -16.72 6.82
CA LYS A 47 -13.60 -15.75 5.78
C LYS A 47 -13.32 -16.21 4.36
N LEU A 48 -12.22 -16.91 4.13
CA LEU A 48 -11.71 -17.27 2.79
C LEU A 48 -11.54 -18.79 2.62
N GLY A 49 -11.86 -19.59 3.63
CA GLY A 49 -11.66 -21.04 3.61
C GLY A 49 -10.18 -21.43 3.50
N VAL A 50 -9.93 -22.54 2.81
CA VAL A 50 -8.58 -23.09 2.61
C VAL A 50 -7.67 -22.12 1.84
N GLU A 51 -8.24 -21.30 0.94
CA GLU A 51 -7.49 -20.29 0.18
C GLU A 51 -6.83 -19.24 1.07
N GLY A 52 -7.48 -18.89 2.19
CA GLY A 52 -6.92 -17.95 3.18
C GLY A 52 -5.66 -18.46 3.88
N LEU A 53 -5.43 -19.77 3.87
CA LEU A 53 -4.26 -20.40 4.51
C LEU A 53 -3.07 -20.54 3.56
N LYS A 54 -3.29 -20.44 2.25
CA LYS A 54 -2.25 -20.59 1.24
C LYS A 54 -1.14 -19.55 1.46
N VAL A 55 0.10 -20.02 1.38
CA VAL A 55 1.26 -19.13 1.41
C VAL A 55 1.33 -18.44 0.06
N LYS A 56 0.81 -17.22 -0.03
CA LYS A 56 1.10 -16.39 -1.19
C LYS A 56 2.56 -15.94 -1.09
N PRO A 57 3.34 -15.98 -2.18
CA PRO A 57 4.61 -15.29 -2.19
C PRO A 57 4.33 -13.84 -1.76
N GLN A 58 5.11 -13.32 -0.83
CA GLN A 58 5.18 -11.89 -0.57
C GLN A 58 5.86 -11.26 -1.80
N SER A 59 5.20 -11.35 -2.95
CA SER A 59 5.78 -11.00 -4.24
C SER A 59 5.86 -9.50 -4.33
N SER A 60 7.10 -9.04 -4.50
CA SER A 60 7.47 -7.80 -5.17
C SER A 60 6.71 -6.54 -4.75
N ALA A 61 7.35 -5.75 -3.89
CA ALA A 61 7.16 -4.30 -3.78
C ALA A 61 5.77 -3.79 -4.18
N TYR A 62 4.79 -3.93 -3.28
CA TYR A 62 3.51 -3.25 -3.43
C TYR A 62 3.74 -1.79 -3.84
N SER A 63 3.06 -1.35 -4.90
CA SER A 63 3.17 0.02 -5.38
C SER A 63 2.77 0.99 -4.28
N VAL A 64 3.30 2.21 -4.33
CA VAL A 64 2.93 3.24 -3.36
C VAL A 64 1.44 3.51 -3.43
N GLN A 65 0.86 3.53 -4.64
CA GLN A 65 -0.57 3.70 -4.85
C GLN A 65 -1.39 2.62 -4.16
N PHE A 66 -1.05 1.34 -4.35
CA PHE A 66 -1.76 0.24 -3.70
C PHE A 66 -1.73 0.36 -2.17
N LYS A 67 -0.58 0.73 -1.60
CA LYS A 67 -0.49 0.95 -0.15
C LYS A 67 -1.40 2.09 0.31
N MET A 68 -1.51 3.16 -0.47
CA MET A 68 -2.39 4.29 -0.18
C MET A 68 -3.85 3.87 -0.25
N ASP A 69 -4.25 3.11 -1.27
CA ASP A 69 -5.61 2.63 -1.43
C ASP A 69 -6.04 1.74 -0.25
N VAL A 70 -5.14 0.83 0.18
CA VAL A 70 -5.36 -0.03 1.35
C VAL A 70 -5.52 0.79 2.64
N LEU A 71 -4.68 1.81 2.85
CA LEU A 71 -4.76 2.67 4.04
C LEU A 71 -5.99 3.57 4.01
N HIS A 72 -6.37 4.08 2.83
CA HIS A 72 -7.57 4.89 2.66
C HIS A 72 -8.82 4.05 2.95
N PHE A 73 -8.91 2.84 2.41
CA PHE A 73 -9.99 1.91 2.70
C PHE A 73 -10.08 1.61 4.20
N MET A 74 -8.96 1.35 4.86
CA MET A 74 -8.93 1.10 6.30
C MET A 74 -9.46 2.30 7.10
N LYS A 75 -9.06 3.52 6.72
CA LYS A 75 -9.51 4.76 7.37
C LYS A 75 -11.00 5.03 7.11
N GLN A 76 -11.47 4.77 5.89
CA GLN A 76 -12.86 5.04 5.49
C GLN A 76 -13.84 4.02 6.09
N SER A 77 -13.47 2.74 6.12
CA SER A 77 -14.32 1.67 6.64
C SER A 77 -14.21 1.49 8.16
N GLY A 78 -13.17 2.04 8.80
CA GLY A 78 -12.87 1.77 10.21
C GLY A 78 -12.45 0.31 10.48
N SER A 79 -12.13 -0.45 9.42
CA SER A 79 -11.79 -1.87 9.53
C SER A 79 -10.46 -2.10 10.23
N SER A 80 -10.32 -3.24 10.91
CA SER A 80 -9.04 -3.62 11.50
C SER A 80 -8.01 -3.94 10.40
N SER A 81 -6.71 -3.91 10.76
CA SER A 81 -5.63 -4.32 9.85
C SER A 81 -5.82 -5.75 9.33
N LEU A 82 -6.48 -6.63 10.09
CA LEU A 82 -6.75 -7.99 9.67
C LEU A 82 -7.90 -8.07 8.67
N ASP A 83 -9.00 -7.38 8.95
CA ASP A 83 -10.16 -7.39 8.05
C ASP A 83 -9.81 -6.72 6.71
N THR A 84 -9.02 -5.65 6.77
CA THR A 84 -8.46 -5.00 5.58
C THR A 84 -7.53 -5.97 4.83
N ALA A 85 -6.67 -6.71 5.53
CA ALA A 85 -5.80 -7.69 4.87
C ALA A 85 -6.59 -8.80 4.19
N ILE A 86 -7.70 -9.25 4.78
CA ILE A 86 -8.62 -10.21 4.18
C ILE A 86 -9.26 -9.63 2.91
N ALA A 87 -9.78 -8.40 2.97
CA ALA A 87 -10.42 -7.72 1.84
C ALA A 87 -9.48 -7.56 0.63
N PHE A 88 -8.21 -7.20 0.87
CA PHE A 88 -7.19 -7.04 -0.17
C PHE A 88 -6.37 -8.31 -0.45
N GLY A 89 -6.72 -9.44 0.19
CA GLY A 89 -6.03 -10.72 0.00
C GLY A 89 -4.55 -10.72 0.41
N ILE A 90 -4.16 -9.81 1.32
CA ILE A 90 -2.81 -9.66 1.86
C ILE A 90 -2.60 -10.71 2.95
N THR A 91 -1.50 -11.45 2.91
CA THR A 91 -1.23 -12.56 3.85
C THR A 91 -0.89 -12.10 5.27
N SER A 92 -0.35 -10.89 5.42
CA SER A 92 0.19 -10.40 6.70
C SER A 92 -0.50 -9.09 7.13
N PRO A 93 -1.41 -9.14 8.12
CA PRO A 93 -2.01 -7.94 8.72
C PRO A 93 -0.99 -6.97 9.30
N ALA A 94 0.13 -7.50 9.83
CA ALA A 94 1.22 -6.70 10.38
C ALA A 94 1.89 -5.80 9.33
N LEU A 95 1.80 -6.15 8.04
CA LEU A 95 2.32 -5.32 6.96
C LEU A 95 1.51 -4.02 6.81
N ILE A 96 0.18 -4.12 6.91
CA ILE A 96 -0.73 -2.97 6.84
C ILE A 96 -0.51 -2.06 8.04
N TRP A 97 -0.40 -2.64 9.24
CA TRP A 97 -0.06 -1.87 10.44
C TRP A 97 1.26 -1.10 10.27
N ARG A 98 2.28 -1.76 9.71
CA ARG A 98 3.56 -1.10 9.42
C ARG A 98 3.41 0.04 8.41
N TRP A 99 2.64 -0.15 7.33
CA TRP A 99 2.37 0.91 6.37
C TRP A 99 1.68 2.10 7.02
N ASN A 100 0.65 1.84 7.84
CA ASN A 100 -0.08 2.89 8.55
C ASN A 100 0.85 3.69 9.47
N LYS A 101 1.69 2.99 10.24
CA LYS A 101 2.69 3.62 11.11
C LYS A 101 3.68 4.47 10.31
N THR A 102 4.24 3.93 9.21
CA THR A 102 5.17 4.70 8.37
C THR A 102 4.53 5.89 7.69
N PHE A 103 3.25 5.79 7.34
CA PHE A 103 2.48 6.89 6.75
C PHE A 103 2.21 8.00 7.77
N GLN A 104 1.88 7.64 9.01
CA GLN A 104 1.71 8.62 10.09
C GLN A 104 3.02 9.34 10.43
N GLU A 105 4.15 8.63 10.45
CA GLU A 105 5.46 9.22 10.81
C GLU A 105 6.10 10.02 9.67
N LYS A 106 5.97 9.58 8.42
CA LYS A 106 6.77 10.09 7.28
C LYS A 106 5.94 10.42 6.04
N GLY A 107 4.61 10.36 6.13
CA GLY A 107 3.71 10.59 5.01
C GLY A 107 3.96 9.62 3.85
N ILE A 108 3.70 10.11 2.63
CA ILE A 108 3.80 9.33 1.39
C ILE A 108 5.25 8.88 1.12
N GLU A 109 6.24 9.68 1.53
CA GLU A 109 7.66 9.34 1.33
C GLU A 109 8.07 8.08 2.11
N GLY A 110 7.47 7.84 3.27
CA GLY A 110 7.70 6.62 4.07
C GLY A 110 7.23 5.33 3.38
N LEU A 111 6.25 5.43 2.48
CA LEU A 111 5.69 4.28 1.75
C LEU A 111 6.49 3.92 0.49
N LYS A 112 7.33 4.84 0.00
CA LYS A 112 8.21 4.58 -1.14
C LYS A 112 9.17 3.43 -0.80
N PRO A 113 9.46 2.53 -1.77
CA PRO A 113 10.44 1.48 -1.55
C PRO A 113 11.78 2.11 -1.21
N LYS A 114 12.32 1.80 -0.02
CA LYS A 114 13.69 2.21 0.32
C LYS A 114 14.63 1.59 -0.71
N GLN A 115 15.30 2.43 -1.49
CA GLN A 115 16.43 1.98 -2.28
C GLN A 115 17.45 1.40 -1.29
N LYS A 116 17.64 0.08 -1.31
CA LYS A 116 18.75 -0.51 -0.56
C LYS A 116 20.02 0.08 -1.18
N PRO A 117 20.98 0.59 -0.39
CA PRO A 117 22.30 0.84 -0.94
C PRO A 117 22.75 -0.47 -1.60
N LYS A 118 23.14 -0.39 -2.87
CA LYS A 118 23.73 -1.53 -3.56
C LYS A 118 24.89 -1.98 -2.67
N ARG A 119 24.82 -3.21 -2.13
CA ARG A 119 25.99 -3.80 -1.48
C ARG A 119 27.04 -3.88 -2.57
N CYS A 120 28.06 -3.03 -2.48
CA CYS A 120 29.24 -3.11 -3.33
C CYS A 120 29.95 -4.42 -2.98
N THR A 121 29.60 -5.51 -3.65
CA THR A 121 30.49 -6.66 -3.72
C THR A 121 31.66 -6.21 -4.60
N CYS A 122 32.82 -6.00 -3.98
CA CYS A 122 34.07 -5.88 -4.70
C CYS A 122 34.25 -7.12 -5.59
N MET A 123 34.86 -6.91 -6.76
CA MET A 123 35.26 -7.90 -7.77
C MET A 123 34.17 -8.37 -8.75
N SER A 124 33.97 -7.57 -9.81
CA SER A 124 34.24 -8.00 -11.20
C SER A 124 33.86 -6.86 -12.14
N LYS A 125 34.84 -6.31 -12.87
CA LYS A 125 34.62 -5.32 -13.92
C LYS A 125 33.88 -5.99 -15.07
N LYS A 126 32.55 -5.88 -15.10
CA LYS A 126 31.78 -6.02 -16.34
C LYS A 126 31.18 -4.69 -16.70
N ASN A 127 31.84 -4.07 -17.67
CA ASN A 127 31.40 -2.89 -18.39
C ASN A 127 29.99 -3.17 -18.95
N THR A 128 28.98 -2.51 -18.40
CA THR A 128 27.66 -2.41 -19.01
C THR A 128 27.22 -0.97 -18.89
N ASN A 129 27.54 -0.20 -19.94
CA ASN A 129 26.78 0.99 -20.29
C ASN A 129 25.32 0.57 -20.39
N LYS A 130 24.54 0.88 -19.36
CA LYS A 130 23.09 0.77 -19.40
C LYS A 130 22.57 2.16 -19.11
N GLN A 131 22.17 2.83 -20.18
CA GLN A 131 21.48 4.10 -20.16
C GLN A 131 20.36 4.02 -19.12
N ILE A 132 20.43 4.94 -18.16
CA ILE A 132 19.36 5.16 -17.20
C ILE A 132 18.35 6.00 -17.97
N ASP A 133 17.32 5.34 -18.49
CA ASP A 133 16.12 6.04 -18.96
C ASP A 133 15.50 6.79 -17.78
N GLN A 134 15.77 8.09 -17.75
CA GLN A 134 15.08 9.06 -16.92
C GLN A 134 13.68 9.27 -17.52
N SER A 135 12.76 8.33 -17.31
CA SER A 135 11.35 8.46 -17.69
C SER A 135 10.46 8.93 -16.52
N ALA A 136 11.06 9.52 -15.49
CA ALA A 136 10.32 10.25 -14.47
C ALA A 136 10.53 11.75 -14.72
N PRO A 137 9.46 12.54 -14.94
CA PRO A 137 9.62 13.95 -15.19
C PRO A 137 10.35 14.59 -14.00
N SER A 138 11.37 15.38 -14.31
CA SER A 138 12.17 16.08 -13.30
C SER A 138 11.24 16.87 -12.38
N THR A 139 11.65 17.07 -11.12
CA THR A 139 10.88 17.90 -10.16
C THR A 139 10.61 19.30 -10.71
N GLU A 140 11.43 19.76 -11.64
CA GLU A 140 11.25 21.00 -12.39
C GLU A 140 10.16 20.91 -13.47
N GLU A 141 10.06 19.80 -14.19
CA GLU A 141 9.01 19.57 -15.19
C GLU A 141 7.63 19.53 -14.55
N LEU A 142 7.52 18.87 -13.39
CA LEU A 142 6.28 18.86 -12.61
C LEU A 142 5.88 20.26 -12.13
N LYS A 143 6.85 21.12 -11.77
CA LYS A 143 6.58 22.50 -11.40
C LYS A 143 6.06 23.31 -12.60
N ARG A 144 6.66 23.12 -13.77
CA ARG A 144 6.21 23.76 -15.02
C ARG A 144 4.79 23.31 -15.37
N GLU A 145 4.50 22.02 -15.26
CA GLU A 145 3.16 21.49 -15.52
C GLU A 145 2.12 22.09 -14.56
N ILE A 146 2.43 22.19 -13.27
CA ILE A 146 1.55 22.84 -12.27
C ILE A 146 1.32 24.32 -12.62
N GLU A 147 2.35 25.02 -13.08
CA GLU A 147 2.25 26.42 -13.47
C GLU A 147 1.37 26.61 -14.72
N LEU A 148 1.57 25.77 -15.75
CA LEU A 148 0.74 25.75 -16.96
C LEU A 148 -0.73 25.48 -16.63
N LEU A 149 -1.00 24.44 -15.83
CA LEU A 149 -2.37 24.12 -15.39
C LEU A 149 -3.01 25.24 -14.57
N ARG A 150 -2.23 26.00 -13.78
CA ARG A 150 -2.74 27.18 -13.06
C ARG A 150 -3.10 28.32 -14.01
N LEU A 151 -2.28 28.56 -15.04
CA LEU A 151 -2.56 29.56 -16.07
C LEU A 151 -3.81 29.19 -16.88
N GLU A 152 -3.94 27.93 -17.28
CA GLU A 152 -5.12 27.43 -18.00
C GLU A 152 -6.39 27.60 -17.16
N ASN A 153 -6.38 27.19 -15.89
CA ASN A 153 -7.51 27.39 -14.99
C ASN A 153 -7.85 28.87 -14.78
N ALA A 154 -6.84 29.74 -14.67
CA ALA A 154 -7.07 31.18 -14.56
C ALA A 154 -7.70 31.76 -15.84
N TYR A 155 -7.27 31.28 -17.01
CA TYR A 155 -7.84 31.67 -18.30
C TYR A 155 -9.29 31.19 -18.46
N LEU A 156 -9.57 29.92 -18.15
CA LEU A 156 -10.92 29.37 -18.17
C LEU A 156 -11.87 30.13 -17.24
N LYS A 157 -11.42 30.50 -16.03
CA LYS A 157 -12.20 31.34 -15.12
C LYS A 157 -12.50 32.73 -15.69
N LYS A 158 -11.55 33.35 -16.41
CA LYS A 158 -11.78 34.63 -17.09
C LYS A 158 -12.78 34.49 -18.24
N LEU A 159 -12.69 33.42 -19.03
CA LEU A 159 -13.67 33.12 -20.08
C LEU A 159 -15.06 32.88 -19.51
N GLN A 160 -15.17 32.10 -18.43
CA GLN A 160 -16.43 31.86 -17.76
C GLN A 160 -17.03 33.19 -17.24
N ALA A 161 -16.23 34.03 -16.59
CA ALA A 161 -16.68 35.36 -16.14
C ALA A 161 -17.14 36.26 -17.30
N PHE A 162 -16.50 36.17 -18.47
CA PHE A 162 -16.92 36.89 -19.68
C PHE A 162 -18.26 36.37 -20.21
N GLN A 163 -18.48 35.05 -20.21
CA GLN A 163 -19.75 34.46 -20.61
C GLN A 163 -20.89 34.83 -19.66
N GLU A 164 -20.64 34.83 -18.35
CA GLU A 164 -21.63 35.15 -17.32
C GLU A 164 -21.99 36.65 -17.31
N ASN A 165 -21.02 37.55 -17.47
CA ASN A 165 -21.23 39.00 -17.36
C ASN A 165 -20.42 39.80 -18.41
N PRO A 166 -20.79 39.72 -19.70
CA PRO A 166 -19.98 40.29 -20.79
C PRO A 166 -19.84 41.81 -20.71
N LYS A 167 -20.89 42.52 -20.28
CA LYS A 167 -20.89 43.98 -20.17
C LYS A 167 -19.92 44.49 -19.09
N VAL A 168 -19.92 43.87 -17.91
CA VAL A 168 -19.06 44.23 -16.77
C VAL A 168 -17.59 43.90 -17.05
N PHE A 169 -17.34 42.77 -17.72
CA PHE A 169 -15.99 42.38 -18.11
C PHE A 169 -15.38 43.37 -19.12
N LEU A 170 -16.17 43.80 -20.12
CA LEU A 170 -15.73 44.77 -21.13
C LEU A 170 -15.46 46.16 -20.52
N GLU A 171 -16.26 46.62 -19.55
CA GLU A 171 -16.01 47.90 -18.88
C GLU A 171 -14.72 47.91 -18.06
N LYS A 172 -14.42 46.81 -17.35
CA LYS A 172 -13.22 46.67 -16.51
C LYS A 172 -11.92 46.70 -17.31
N HIS A 173 -11.98 46.38 -18.60
CA HIS A 173 -10.83 46.33 -19.51
C HIS A 173 -10.81 47.49 -20.53
N LYS A 174 -11.79 48.40 -20.51
CA LYS A 174 -11.81 49.62 -21.34
C LYS A 174 -11.00 50.79 -20.77
N GLN A 175 -10.47 50.68 -19.54
CA GLN A 175 -9.63 51.69 -18.93
C GLN A 175 -8.15 51.31 -19.02
N ARG A 176 -7.55 51.50 -20.19
CA ARG A 176 -6.11 51.67 -20.38
C ARG A 176 -5.85 52.52 -21.61
#